data_AF-A0A969V5Q1-F1
#
_entry.id   AF-A0A969V5Q1-F1
#
_cell.length_a   1.000
_cell.length_b   1.000
_cell.length_c   1.000
_cell.angle_alpha   90.00
_cell.angle_beta   90.00
_cell.angle_gamma   90.00
#
_symmetry.space_group_name_H-M   'P 1'
#
loop_
_entity.id
_entity.type
_entity.pdbx_description
1 polymer ?
#
loop_
_entity_poly.entity_id
_entity_poly.type
_entity_poly.pdbx_seq_one_letter_code
_entity_poly.pdbx_strand_id
1 'polypeptide(L)'
;VTVVRECAPLIDRLKLRKLLDLFSSQDDQYRLDPEYEPEDEHGNFHEPVNQEKVAIAQLLKEYRDAGLLKPSIPNEQLYWTARRSHTVQLTPRGREYWWLVYKGKI
;
A
#
# COMPACT_ATOMS: atom_id res chain seq x y z
N VAL A 1 -26.67 -11.58 25.11
CA VAL A 1 -25.52 -12.24 24.47
C VAL A 1 -25.13 -11.41 23.27
N THR A 2 -23.99 -10.72 23.31
CA THR A 2 -23.51 -9.95 22.15
C THR A 2 -22.84 -10.94 21.20
N VAL A 3 -23.53 -11.26 20.11
CA VAL A 3 -22.98 -12.17 19.09
C VAL A 3 -22.02 -11.35 18.23
N VAL A 4 -20.72 -11.59 18.38
CA VAL A 4 -19.70 -11.04 17.48
C VAL A 4 -19.77 -11.84 16.18
N ARG A 5 -19.98 -11.17 15.05
CA ARG A 5 -19.92 -11.82 13.73
C ARG A 5 -18.46 -12.03 13.36
N GLU A 6 -18.12 -13.27 13.02
CA GLU A 6 -16.81 -13.59 12.44
C GLU A 6 -16.74 -13.03 11.01
N CYS A 7 -15.63 -12.39 10.68
CA CYS A 7 -15.34 -11.96 9.31
C CYS A 7 -13.89 -12.30 8.97
N ALA A 8 -13.65 -12.59 7.69
CA ALA A 8 -12.29 -12.74 7.19
C ALA A 8 -11.54 -11.40 7.33
N PRO A 9 -10.26 -11.42 7.69
CA PRO A 9 -9.46 -10.20 7.73
C PRO A 9 -9.34 -9.62 6.31
N LEU A 10 -9.41 -8.29 6.21
CA LEU A 10 -9.25 -7.59 4.92
C LEU A 10 -7.82 -7.72 4.35
N ILE A 11 -6.85 -8.01 5.22
CA ILE A 11 -5.46 -8.21 4.82
C ILE A 11 -4.78 -9.21 5.74
N ASP A 12 -3.91 -10.05 5.15
CA ASP A 12 -3.17 -11.07 5.88
C ASP A 12 -2.11 -10.49 6.84
N ARG A 13 -1.85 -11.21 7.93
CA ARG A 13 -0.91 -10.81 8.97
C ARG A 13 0.54 -10.71 8.46
N LEU A 14 0.96 -11.58 7.55
CA LEU A 14 2.29 -11.52 6.96
C LEU A 14 2.43 -10.31 6.05
N LYS A 15 1.36 -9.91 5.35
CA LYS A 15 1.34 -8.66 4.58
C LYS A 15 1.47 -7.45 5.50
N LEU A 16 0.75 -7.39 6.64
CA LEU A 16 0.91 -6.31 7.61
C LEU A 16 2.36 -6.11 8.09
N ARG A 17 3.13 -7.19 8.24
CA ARG A 17 4.54 -7.09 8.68
C ARG A 17 5.42 -6.34 7.69
N LYS A 18 5.09 -6.38 6.39
CA LYS A 18 5.81 -5.65 5.34
C LYS A 18 5.61 -4.13 5.41
N LEU A 19 4.76 -3.61 6.30
CA LEU A 19 4.66 -2.18 6.56
C LEU A 19 6.00 -1.59 7.02
N LEU A 20 6.79 -2.33 7.80
CA LEU A 20 8.10 -1.86 8.27
C LEU A 20 9.17 -1.85 7.18
N ASP A 21 9.02 -2.70 6.16
CA ASP A 21 9.94 -2.76 5.02
C ASP A 21 9.74 -1.57 4.07
N LEU A 22 8.50 -1.05 4.00
CA LEU A 22 8.10 0.02 3.08
C LEU A 22 8.11 1.41 3.72
N PHE A 23 7.84 1.51 5.03
CA PHE A 23 7.77 2.78 5.74
C PHE A 23 8.72 2.75 6.94
N SER A 24 9.72 3.62 6.92
CA SER A 24 10.72 3.75 7.98
C SER A 24 10.17 4.33 9.28
N SER A 25 9.07 5.10 9.19
CA SER A 25 8.34 5.65 10.33
C SER A 25 6.85 5.79 10.01
N GLN A 26 6.04 6.12 11.01
CA GLN A 26 4.60 6.32 10.84
C GLN A 26 4.24 7.48 9.90
N ASP A 27 5.11 8.49 9.80
CA ASP A 27 4.89 9.68 8.97
C ASP A 27 5.70 9.65 7.66
N ASP A 28 6.33 8.52 7.38
CA ASP A 28 7.12 8.33 6.16
C ASP A 28 6.24 8.35 4.91
N GLN A 29 6.83 8.82 3.81
CA GLN A 29 6.20 8.86 2.50
C GLN A 29 6.97 7.97 1.53
N TYR A 30 6.26 7.00 0.97
CA TYR A 30 6.84 6.10 -0.01
C TYR A 30 6.64 6.66 -1.41
N ARG A 31 7.73 6.92 -2.14
CA ARG A 31 7.66 7.47 -3.50
C ARG A 31 7.44 6.36 -4.52
N LEU A 32 6.44 6.56 -5.38
CA LEU A 32 6.21 5.72 -6.54
C LEU A 32 6.85 6.36 -7.77
N ASP A 33 7.06 5.54 -8.79
CA ASP A 33 7.46 5.94 -10.13
C ASP A 33 6.68 5.12 -11.17
N PRO A 34 6.77 5.42 -12.47
CA PRO A 34 5.95 4.76 -13.47
C PRO A 34 6.18 3.25 -13.58
N GLU A 35 7.30 2.69 -13.09
CA GLU A 35 7.55 1.23 -13.19
C GLU A 35 6.67 0.40 -12.23
N TYR A 36 6.05 1.03 -11.23
CA TYR A 36 5.06 0.36 -10.36
C TYR A 36 3.75 0.04 -11.10
N GLU A 37 3.46 0.77 -12.17
CA GLU A 37 2.29 0.59 -13.03
C GLU A 37 2.77 0.58 -14.49
N PRO A 38 3.36 -0.54 -14.95
CA PRO A 38 4.05 -0.63 -16.24
C PRO A 38 3.12 -0.56 -17.46
N GLU A 39 1.81 -0.70 -17.23
CA GLU A 39 0.77 -0.56 -18.25
C GLU A 39 0.56 0.92 -18.59
N ASP A 40 0.40 1.22 -19.87
CA ASP A 40 -0.06 2.53 -20.32
C ASP A 40 -1.57 2.74 -20.14
N GLU A 41 -2.05 3.95 -20.46
CA GLU A 41 -3.48 4.27 -20.36
C GLU A 41 -4.37 3.50 -21.34
N HIS A 42 -3.77 2.77 -22.28
CA HIS A 42 -4.41 1.87 -23.22
C HIS A 42 -4.22 0.39 -22.84
N GLY A 43 -3.52 0.08 -21.74
CA GLY A 43 -3.23 -1.28 -21.29
C GLY A 43 -2.05 -1.96 -21.98
N ASN A 44 -1.19 -1.21 -22.69
CA ASN A 44 0.02 -1.76 -23.29
C ASN A 44 1.17 -1.80 -22.28
N PHE A 45 1.95 -2.88 -22.32
CA PHE A 45 3.14 -3.03 -21.49
C PHE A 45 4.40 -2.57 -22.24
N HIS A 46 5.26 -1.84 -21.55
CA HIS A 46 6.61 -1.56 -22.02
C HIS A 46 7.59 -2.55 -21.39
N GLU A 47 8.31 -3.30 -22.21
CA GLU A 47 9.39 -4.17 -21.74
C GLU A 47 10.72 -3.39 -21.64
N PRO A 48 11.59 -3.72 -20.67
CA PRO A 48 11.42 -4.76 -19.64
C PRO A 48 10.56 -4.30 -18.44
N VAL A 49 9.79 -5.22 -17.86
CA VAL A 49 8.94 -4.96 -16.68
C VAL A 49 9.68 -5.29 -15.39
N ASN A 50 9.73 -4.33 -14.45
CA ASN A 50 10.28 -4.53 -13.11
C ASN A 50 9.28 -5.27 -12.20
N GLN A 51 9.38 -6.60 -12.15
CA GLN A 51 8.47 -7.47 -11.40
C GLN A 51 8.43 -7.17 -9.89
N GLU A 52 9.54 -6.71 -9.30
CA GLU A 52 9.58 -6.38 -7.87
C GLU A 52 8.71 -5.15 -7.56
N LYS A 53 8.81 -4.10 -8.39
CA LYS A 53 7.98 -2.90 -8.26
C LYS A 53 6.50 -3.19 -8.50
N VAL A 54 6.18 -4.04 -9.48
CA VAL A 54 4.80 -4.49 -9.73
C VAL A 54 4.24 -5.22 -8.50
N ALA A 55 5.02 -6.11 -7.88
CA ALA A 55 4.61 -6.81 -6.66
C ALA A 55 4.39 -5.85 -5.48
N ILE A 56 5.25 -4.82 -5.35
CA ILE A 56 5.05 -3.77 -4.34
C ILE A 56 3.78 -2.98 -4.65
N ALA A 57 3.54 -2.57 -5.90
CA ALA A 57 2.35 -1.83 -6.29
C ALA A 57 1.06 -2.59 -5.95
N GLN A 58 1.05 -3.90 -6.20
CA GLN A 58 -0.07 -4.77 -5.85
C GLN A 58 -0.31 -4.80 -4.34
N LEU A 59 0.75 -4.91 -3.53
CA LEU A 59 0.64 -4.84 -2.08
C LEU A 59 0.13 -3.47 -1.58
N LEU A 60 0.55 -2.36 -2.21
CA LEU A 60 0.06 -1.03 -1.87
C LEU A 60 -1.43 -0.85 -2.21
N LYS A 61 -1.90 -1.43 -3.32
CA LYS A 61 -3.34 -1.49 -3.67
C LYS A 61 -4.13 -2.23 -2.61
N GLU A 62 -3.63 -3.37 -2.12
CA GLU A 62 -4.26 -4.10 -1.01
C GLU A 62 -4.29 -3.28 0.29
N TYR A 63 -3.21 -2.56 0.62
CA TYR A 63 -3.22 -1.66 1.77
C TYR A 63 -4.23 -0.52 1.65
N ARG A 64 -4.37 0.05 0.44
CA ARG A 64 -5.41 1.06 0.16
C ARG A 64 -6.80 0.48 0.39
N ASP A 65 -7.08 -0.70 -0.15
CA ASP A 65 -8.39 -1.35 -0.05
C ASP A 65 -8.72 -1.76 1.39
N ALA A 66 -7.71 -2.11 2.19
CA ALA A 66 -7.82 -2.33 3.63
C ALA A 66 -7.90 -1.02 4.46
N GLY A 67 -7.77 0.15 3.83
CA GLY A 67 -7.83 1.47 4.46
C GLY A 67 -6.57 1.85 5.25
N LEU A 68 -5.45 1.18 5.04
CA LEU A 68 -4.17 1.41 5.72
C LEU A 68 -3.32 2.50 5.03
N LEU A 69 -3.53 2.70 3.73
CA LEU A 69 -2.71 3.58 2.91
C LEU A 69 -3.58 4.52 2.07
N LYS A 70 -3.05 5.71 1.78
CA LYS A 70 -3.63 6.65 0.83
C LYS A 70 -2.53 7.35 0.01
N PRO A 71 -2.84 7.87 -1.18
CA PRO A 71 -1.97 8.83 -1.85
C PRO A 71 -1.73 10.08 -1.00
N SER A 72 -0.58 10.73 -1.19
CA SER A 72 -0.31 12.02 -0.55
C SER A 72 -1.19 13.14 -1.11
N ILE A 73 -1.55 13.05 -2.39
CA ILE A 73 -2.50 13.98 -3.04
C ILE A 73 -3.94 13.50 -2.80
N PRO A 74 -4.82 14.36 -2.25
CA PRO A 74 -6.22 14.00 -2.03
C PRO A 74 -6.95 13.56 -3.31
N ASN A 75 -7.76 12.50 -3.21
CA ASN A 75 -8.59 11.94 -4.28
C ASN A 75 -7.82 11.42 -5.51
N GLU A 76 -6.49 11.34 -5.46
CA GLU A 76 -5.71 10.69 -6.50
C GLU A 76 -5.90 9.17 -6.43
N GLN A 77 -5.76 8.48 -7.56
CA GLN A 77 -5.71 7.02 -7.60
C GLN A 77 -4.25 6.57 -7.67
N LEU A 78 -3.93 5.39 -7.12
CA LEU A 78 -2.54 4.89 -7.08
C LEU A 78 -1.88 4.80 -8.46
N TYR A 79 -2.66 4.48 -9.51
CA TYR A 79 -2.16 4.52 -10.89
C TYR A 79 -1.55 5.89 -11.23
N TRP A 80 -2.31 6.96 -11.01
CA TRP A 80 -1.83 8.32 -11.27
C TRP A 80 -0.72 8.75 -10.32
N THR A 81 -0.76 8.30 -9.06
CA THR A 81 0.32 8.53 -8.10
C THR A 81 1.65 7.96 -8.59
N ALA A 82 1.64 6.74 -9.12
CA ALA A 82 2.82 6.12 -9.74
C ALA A 82 3.24 6.84 -11.03
N ARG A 83 2.32 7.03 -11.97
CA ARG A 83 2.60 7.66 -13.28
C ARG A 83 3.13 9.09 -13.16
N ARG A 84 2.76 9.82 -12.12
CA ARG A 84 3.25 11.20 -11.85
C ARG A 84 4.41 11.24 -10.85
N SER A 85 4.91 10.08 -10.44
CA SER A 85 6.00 9.94 -9.47
C SER A 85 5.76 10.65 -8.13
N HIS A 86 4.49 10.64 -7.70
CA HIS A 86 4.04 11.16 -6.41
C HIS A 86 4.28 10.11 -5.31
N THR A 87 3.87 10.46 -4.09
CA THR A 87 4.07 9.62 -2.90
C THR A 87 2.76 9.04 -2.37
N VAL A 88 2.89 7.96 -1.60
CA VAL A 88 1.83 7.41 -0.76
C VAL A 88 2.24 7.51 0.70
N GLN A 89 1.26 7.50 1.59
CA GLN A 89 1.47 7.63 3.04
C GLN A 89 0.44 6.78 3.80
N LEU A 90 0.78 6.45 5.04
CA LEU A 90 -0.13 5.74 5.93
C LEU A 90 -1.34 6.62 6.30
N THR A 91 -2.52 6.00 6.37
CA THR A 91 -3.68 6.60 7.04
C THR A 91 -3.48 6.59 8.55
N PRO A 92 -4.30 7.28 9.37
CA PRO A 92 -4.24 7.13 10.82
C PRO A 92 -4.31 5.67 11.28
N ARG A 93 -5.19 4.86 10.67
CA ARG A 93 -5.28 3.42 10.91
C ARG A 93 -4.01 2.68 10.44
N GLY A 94 -3.47 3.03 9.28
CA GLY A 94 -2.19 2.49 8.81
C GLY A 94 -1.06 2.71 9.80
N ARG A 95 -0.98 3.91 10.39
CA ARG A 95 0.01 4.24 11.43
C ARG A 95 -0.16 3.39 12.69
N GLU A 96 -1.39 3.14 13.12
CA GLU A 96 -1.65 2.25 14.26
C GLU A 96 -1.18 0.82 13.98
N TYR A 97 -1.48 0.27 12.80
CA TYR A 97 -1.02 -1.07 12.41
C TYR A 97 0.49 -1.14 12.28
N TRP A 98 1.12 -0.13 11.68
CA TRP A 98 2.57 0.00 11.64
C TRP A 98 3.17 -0.06 13.05
N TRP A 99 2.58 0.68 14.00
CA TRP A 99 3.04 0.68 15.39
C TRP A 99 2.86 -0.66 16.09
N LEU A 100 1.75 -1.35 15.85
CA LEU A 100 1.52 -2.69 16.40
C LEU A 100 2.55 -3.69 15.89
N VAL A 101 2.88 -3.66 14.60
CA VAL A 101 3.94 -4.48 14.01
C VAL A 101 5.30 -4.09 14.58
N TYR A 102 5.63 -2.80 14.65
CA TYR A 102 6.87 -2.29 15.22
C TYR A 102 7.08 -2.71 16.69
N LYS A 103 5.99 -2.80 17.47
CA LYS A 103 6.02 -3.28 18.86
C LYS A 103 5.93 -4.80 19.01
N GLY A 104 5.93 -5.57 17.91
CA GLY A 104 5.82 -7.03 17.93
C GLY A 104 4.48 -7.55 18.47
N LYS A 105 3.42 -6.74 18.38
CA LYS A 105 2.06 -7.11 18.82
C LYS A 105 1.26 -7.83 17.73
N ILE A 106 1.80 -7.88 16.52
CA ILE A 106 1.30 -8.58 15.32
C ILE A 106 2.51 -9.24 14.65
#